data_AF-A0A6J7N4S6-F1
#
_entry.id   AF-A0A6J7N4S6-F1
#
_cell.length_a   1.000
_cell.length_b   1.000
_cell.length_c   1.000
_cell.angle_alpha   90.00
_cell.angle_beta   90.00
_cell.angle_gamma   90.00
#
_symmetry.space_group_name_H-M   'P 1'
#
loop_
_entity.id
_entity.type
_entity.pdbx_description
1 polymer ?
#
loop_
_entity_poly.entity_id
_entity_poly.type
_entity_poly.pdbx_seq_one_letter_code
_entity_poly.pdbx_strand_id
1 'polypeptide(L)'
;MFEILFFASLIFLFLNRTKKRKKARGLDAELRELIENPTDSTGIGFEIKRYLLSVIDDDNNDREKFSDAQLARAASILDRAGPSAFYWMTDIASQLALISAAQINGIPTNVSDELREGATAESIVEIVVRP
;
A
#
# COMPACT_ATOMS: atom_id res chain seq x y z
N MET A 1 -6.04 -15.21 -59.57
CA MET A 1 -5.43 -16.17 -58.60
C MET A 1 -4.90 -15.49 -57.34
N PHE A 2 -4.32 -14.28 -57.40
CA PHE A 2 -3.79 -13.57 -56.22
C PHE A 2 -4.86 -13.10 -55.21
N GLU A 3 -6.06 -12.74 -55.67
CA GLU A 3 -7.14 -12.27 -54.78
C GLU A 3 -7.64 -13.35 -53.82
N ILE A 4 -7.73 -14.61 -54.28
CA ILE A 4 -8.16 -15.75 -53.44
C ILE A 4 -7.10 -16.04 -52.36
N LEU A 5 -5.82 -15.96 -52.70
CA LEU A 5 -4.71 -16.12 -51.76
C LEU A 5 -4.68 -14.97 -50.73
N PHE A 6 -5.02 -13.74 -51.15
CA PHE A 6 -5.09 -12.58 -50.27
C PHE A 6 -6.23 -12.72 -49.24
N PHE A 7 -7.43 -13.12 -49.68
CA PHE A 7 -8.54 -13.37 -48.76
C PHE A 7 -8.29 -14.57 -47.83
N ALA A 8 -7.67 -15.64 -48.32
CA ALA A 8 -7.29 -16.79 -47.50
C ALA A 8 -6.26 -16.41 -46.41
N SER A 9 -5.30 -15.53 -46.74
CA SER A 9 -4.32 -15.00 -45.78
C SER A 9 -4.99 -14.17 -44.69
N LEU A 10 -5.93 -13.28 -45.06
CA LEU A 10 -6.70 -12.47 -44.09
C LEU A 10 -7.53 -13.34 -43.15
N ILE A 11 -8.20 -14.37 -43.67
CA ILE A 11 -9.01 -15.30 -42.87
C ILE A 11 -8.10 -16.09 -41.92
N PHE A 12 -6.97 -16.61 -42.39
CA PHE A 12 -6.00 -17.33 -41.57
C PHE A 12 -5.44 -16.45 -40.43
N LEU A 13 -5.10 -15.21 -40.73
CA LEU A 13 -4.56 -14.26 -39.75
C LEU A 13 -5.62 -13.84 -38.72
N PHE A 14 -6.89 -13.76 -39.13
CA PHE A 14 -8.02 -13.50 -38.25
C PHE A 14 -8.32 -14.68 -37.31
N LEU A 15 -8.29 -15.92 -37.82
CA LEU A 15 -8.47 -17.13 -37.03
C LEU A 15 -7.31 -17.40 -36.06
N ASN A 16 -6.08 -17.03 -36.40
CA ASN A 16 -4.92 -17.19 -35.51
C ASN A 16 -4.80 -16.11 -34.42
N ARG A 17 -5.48 -14.97 -34.57
CA ARG A 17 -5.47 -13.90 -33.54
C ARG A 17 -6.21 -14.30 -32.25
N THR A 18 -7.11 -15.28 -32.29
CA THR A 18 -7.99 -15.63 -31.15
C THR A 18 -7.41 -16.69 -30.22
N LYS A 19 -6.31 -17.37 -30.60
CA LYS A 19 -5.63 -18.35 -29.73
C LYS A 19 -4.64 -17.68 -28.79
N LYS A 20 -5.10 -16.74 -27.96
CA LYS A 20 -4.37 -16.40 -26.73
C LYS A 20 -4.41 -17.63 -25.83
N ARG A 21 -3.27 -18.31 -25.68
CA ARG A 21 -3.11 -19.41 -24.72
C ARG A 21 -3.55 -18.91 -23.35
N LYS A 22 -4.66 -19.42 -22.82
CA LYS A 22 -4.99 -19.28 -21.40
C LYS A 22 -3.91 -20.04 -20.63
N LYS A 23 -2.91 -19.32 -20.11
CA LYS A 23 -1.97 -19.90 -19.14
C LYS A 23 -2.81 -20.41 -17.97
N ALA A 24 -2.60 -21.66 -17.57
CA ALA A 24 -3.16 -22.19 -16.34
C ALA A 24 -2.65 -21.30 -15.19
N ARG A 25 -3.56 -20.59 -14.52
CA ARG A 25 -3.27 -19.81 -13.32
C ARG A 25 -3.02 -20.81 -12.19
N GLY A 26 -1.75 -20.99 -11.81
CA GLY A 26 -1.41 -21.76 -10.61
C GLY A 26 -1.68 -20.92 -9.36
N LEU A 27 -1.71 -21.56 -8.20
CA LEU A 27 -1.84 -20.89 -6.89
C LEU A 27 -0.82 -19.74 -6.75
N ASP A 28 0.40 -19.95 -7.21
CA ASP A 28 1.45 -18.93 -7.21
C ASP A 28 1.16 -17.75 -8.16
N ALA A 29 0.42 -17.99 -9.25
CA ALA A 29 0.00 -16.94 -10.17
C ALA A 29 -1.20 -16.16 -9.60
N GLU A 30 -2.09 -16.80 -8.83
CA GLU A 30 -3.16 -16.12 -8.10
C GLU A 30 -2.62 -15.35 -6.89
N LEU A 31 -1.65 -15.91 -6.15
CA LEU A 31 -0.93 -15.21 -5.09
C LEU A 31 -0.14 -14.04 -5.68
N ARG A 32 0.56 -14.25 -6.79
CA ARG A 32 1.25 -13.19 -7.52
C ARG A 32 0.26 -12.18 -8.07
N GLU A 33 -0.93 -12.56 -8.53
CA GLU A 33 -1.98 -11.65 -8.98
C GLU A 33 -2.65 -10.90 -7.80
N LEU A 34 -2.68 -11.46 -6.59
CA LEU A 34 -3.09 -10.75 -5.36
C LEU A 34 -2.01 -9.78 -4.86
N ILE A 35 -0.74 -10.10 -5.10
CA ILE A 35 0.41 -9.23 -4.81
C ILE A 35 0.59 -8.16 -5.92
N GLU A 36 0.31 -8.51 -7.19
CA GLU A 36 0.51 -7.72 -8.42
C GLU A 36 -0.79 -7.12 -8.99
N ASN A 37 -1.95 -7.27 -8.35
CA ASN A 37 -3.06 -6.32 -8.50
C ASN A 37 -2.98 -5.36 -7.33
N PRO A 38 -2.12 -4.33 -7.39
CA PRO A 38 -2.06 -3.27 -6.41
C PRO A 38 -3.07 -2.25 -6.90
N THR A 39 -4.35 -2.63 -6.98
CA THR A 39 -5.39 -1.62 -7.10
C THR A 39 -5.45 -0.97 -5.74
N ASP A 40 -4.56 0.01 -5.56
CA ASP A 40 -4.50 1.00 -4.49
C ASP A 40 -3.47 0.80 -3.36
N SER A 41 -2.28 0.23 -3.59
CA SER A 41 -1.25 0.16 -2.52
C SER A 41 -0.88 1.54 -1.95
N THR A 42 -0.85 2.56 -2.81
CA THR A 42 -0.67 3.98 -2.47
C THR A 42 -1.90 4.54 -1.73
N GLY A 43 -3.12 4.23 -2.16
CA GLY A 43 -4.33 4.69 -1.46
C GLY A 43 -4.55 4.01 -0.12
N ILE A 44 -4.20 2.73 0.01
CA ILE A 44 -4.19 2.01 1.29
C ILE A 44 -3.13 2.59 2.22
N GLY A 45 -1.91 2.86 1.73
CA GLY A 45 -0.88 3.54 2.52
C GLY A 45 -1.35 4.93 2.99
N PHE A 46 -2.02 5.69 2.12
CA PHE A 46 -2.62 6.98 2.46
C PHE A 46 -3.75 6.87 3.49
N GLU A 47 -4.59 5.84 3.41
CA GLU A 47 -5.65 5.59 4.39
C GLU A 47 -5.11 5.18 5.75
N ILE A 48 -4.09 4.32 5.78
CA ILE A 48 -3.36 3.96 7.01
C ILE A 48 -2.74 5.21 7.63
N LYS A 49 -2.11 6.08 6.82
CA LYS A 49 -1.58 7.38 7.27
C LYS A 49 -2.66 8.23 7.94
N ARG A 50 -3.80 8.42 7.26
CA ARG A 50 -4.91 9.23 7.79
C ARG A 50 -5.52 8.63 9.04
N TYR A 51 -5.57 7.30 9.14
CA TYR A 51 -6.02 6.60 10.34
C TYR A 51 -5.07 6.88 11.51
N LEU A 52 -3.76 6.71 11.32
CA LEU A 52 -2.75 7.01 12.35
C LEU A 52 -2.84 8.45 12.83
N LEU A 53 -2.93 9.43 11.92
CA LEU A 53 -3.09 10.83 12.29
C LEU A 53 -4.38 11.09 13.08
N SER A 54 -5.48 10.40 12.75
CA SER A 54 -6.73 10.53 13.52
C SER A 54 -6.64 9.92 14.92
N VAL A 55 -5.88 8.84 15.09
CA VAL A 55 -5.66 8.23 16.42
C VAL A 55 -4.81 9.15 17.28
N ILE A 56 -3.80 9.80 16.69
CA ILE A 56 -2.97 10.79 17.40
C ILE A 56 -3.81 12.01 17.79
N ASP A 57 -4.65 12.51 16.87
CA ASP A 57 -5.57 13.61 17.17
C ASP A 57 -6.57 13.25 18.29
N ASP A 58 -7.08 12.01 18.31
CA ASP A 58 -7.93 11.53 19.41
C ASP A 58 -7.19 11.54 20.75
N ASP A 59 -5.95 11.05 20.79
CA ASP A 59 -5.10 11.00 21.99
C ASP A 59 -4.78 12.42 22.50
N ASN A 60 -4.46 13.35 21.61
CA ASN A 60 -4.18 14.75 21.96
C ASN A 60 -5.38 15.53 22.50
N ASN A 61 -6.60 15.11 22.15
CA ASN A 61 -7.84 15.77 22.54
C ASN A 61 -8.59 15.00 23.65
N ASP A 62 -7.89 14.13 24.39
CA ASP A 62 -8.43 13.31 25.48
C ASP A 62 -9.71 12.52 25.10
N ARG A 63 -9.81 12.10 23.82
CA ARG A 63 -10.93 11.28 23.35
C ARG A 63 -10.71 9.82 23.73
N GLU A 64 -11.81 9.05 23.71
CA GLU A 64 -11.76 7.64 24.08
C GLU A 64 -10.79 6.86 23.18
N LYS A 65 -9.78 6.26 23.83
CA LYS A 65 -8.83 5.38 23.17
C LYS A 65 -9.54 4.09 22.76
N PHE A 66 -9.43 3.73 21.48
CA PHE A 66 -10.13 2.59 20.87
C PHE A 66 -11.66 2.74 20.83
N SER A 67 -12.16 3.94 20.55
CA SER A 67 -13.59 4.15 20.30
C SER A 67 -14.13 3.20 19.22
N ASP A 68 -15.41 2.84 19.32
CA ASP A 68 -16.10 1.99 18.34
C ASP A 68 -15.98 2.55 16.91
N ALA A 69 -15.96 3.88 16.78
CA ALA A 69 -15.77 4.55 15.49
C ALA A 69 -14.38 4.28 14.90
N GLN A 70 -13.32 4.35 15.71
CA GLN A 70 -11.97 4.05 15.27
C GLN A 70 -11.78 2.56 14.98
N LEU A 71 -12.36 1.67 15.79
CA LEU A 71 -12.34 0.23 15.55
C LEU A 71 -13.06 -0.14 14.25
N ALA A 72 -14.22 0.46 13.97
CA ALA A 72 -14.94 0.27 12.72
C ALA A 72 -14.12 0.77 11.51
N ARG A 73 -13.45 1.92 11.65
CA ARG A 73 -12.58 2.46 10.62
C ARG A 73 -11.37 1.53 10.36
N ALA A 74 -10.72 1.06 11.42
CA ALA A 74 -9.61 0.12 11.32
C ALA A 74 -10.03 -1.19 10.63
N ALA A 75 -11.20 -1.74 10.97
CA ALA A 75 -11.76 -2.92 10.33
C ALA A 75 -11.98 -2.69 8.83
N SER A 76 -12.54 -1.54 8.43
CA SER A 76 -12.77 -1.21 7.02
C SER A 76 -11.47 -1.10 6.20
N ILE A 77 -10.40 -0.58 6.81
CA ILE A 77 -9.08 -0.50 6.17
C ILE A 77 -8.49 -1.90 6.05
N LEU A 78 -8.61 -2.73 7.09
CA LEU A 78 -8.11 -4.10 7.09
C LEU A 78 -8.81 -4.97 6.04
N ASP A 79 -10.12 -4.86 5.91
CA ASP A 79 -10.90 -5.61 4.91
C ASP A 79 -10.50 -5.27 3.47
N ARG A 80 -10.12 -4.01 3.22
CA ARG A 80 -9.69 -3.54 1.90
C ARG A 80 -8.22 -3.84 1.60
N ALA A 81 -7.36 -3.67 2.60
CA ALA A 81 -5.92 -3.88 2.47
C ALA A 81 -5.55 -5.37 2.52
N GLY A 82 -6.34 -6.18 3.23
CA GLY A 82 -6.06 -7.59 3.46
C GLY A 82 -4.68 -7.81 4.09
N PRO A 83 -3.94 -8.86 3.69
CA PRO A 83 -2.62 -9.17 4.23
C PRO A 83 -1.58 -8.04 4.08
N SER A 84 -1.77 -7.13 3.09
CA SER A 84 -0.84 -6.01 2.87
C SER A 84 -0.83 -4.99 4.01
N ALA A 85 -1.92 -4.91 4.80
CA ALA A 85 -1.98 -4.05 5.99
C ALA A 85 -0.86 -4.40 6.98
N PHE A 86 -0.59 -5.69 7.19
CA PHE A 86 0.45 -6.14 8.10
C PHE A 86 1.85 -5.72 7.64
N TYR A 87 2.10 -5.74 6.32
CA TYR A 87 3.36 -5.26 5.76
C TYR A 87 3.56 -3.77 6.06
N TRP A 88 2.55 -2.95 5.74
CA TRP A 88 2.57 -1.51 6.02
C TRP A 88 2.76 -1.19 7.50
N MET A 89 1.97 -1.81 8.38
CA MET A 89 2.07 -1.59 9.82
C MET A 89 3.46 -1.98 10.37
N THR A 90 4.03 -3.09 9.88
CA THR A 90 5.35 -3.57 10.34
C THR A 90 6.47 -2.65 9.86
N ASP A 91 6.42 -2.19 8.61
CA ASP A 91 7.41 -1.28 8.06
C ASP A 91 7.40 0.08 8.79
N ILE A 92 6.21 0.66 8.98
CA ILE A 92 6.04 1.92 9.74
C ILE A 92 6.56 1.76 11.17
N ALA A 93 6.19 0.68 11.89
CA ALA A 93 6.65 0.45 13.25
C ALA A 93 8.17 0.31 13.34
N SER A 94 8.78 -0.37 12.37
CA SER A 94 10.23 -0.54 12.31
C SER A 94 10.96 0.78 12.08
N GLN A 95 10.45 1.63 11.19
CA GLN A 95 11.00 2.96 10.93
C GLN A 95 10.88 3.88 12.16
N LEU A 96 9.72 3.89 12.83
CA LEU A 96 9.51 4.68 14.05
C LEU A 96 10.45 4.22 15.19
N ALA A 97 10.66 2.91 15.34
CA ALA A 97 11.58 2.36 16.33
C ALA A 97 13.04 2.75 16.03
N LEU A 98 13.45 2.70 14.75
CA LEU A 98 14.78 3.11 14.31
C LEU A 98 15.03 4.60 14.58
N ILE A 99 14.07 5.47 14.24
CA ILE A 99 14.17 6.92 14.49
C ILE A 99 14.24 7.21 15.98
N SER A 100 13.40 6.56 16.79
CA SER A 100 13.41 6.71 18.25
C SER A 100 14.75 6.30 18.85
N ALA A 101 15.30 5.16 18.41
CA ALA A 101 16.62 4.70 18.85
C ALA A 101 17.74 5.65 18.40
N ALA A 102 17.69 6.18 17.18
CA ALA A 102 18.65 7.15 16.68
C ALA A 102 18.64 8.44 17.50
N GLN A 103 17.44 8.95 17.84
CA GLN A 103 17.27 10.13 18.69
C GLN A 103 17.85 9.91 20.10
N ILE A 104 17.58 8.76 20.73
CA ILE A 104 18.15 8.42 22.05
C ILE A 104 19.69 8.40 22.01
N ASN A 105 20.28 7.95 20.90
CA ASN A 105 21.73 7.83 20.74
C ASN A 105 22.38 9.07 20.11
N GLY A 106 21.64 10.16 19.86
CA GLY A 106 22.17 11.38 19.23
C GLY A 106 22.66 11.17 17.79
N ILE A 107 22.14 10.15 17.09
CA ILE A 107 22.49 9.87 15.69
C ILE A 107 21.54 10.66 14.79
N PRO A 108 22.05 11.53 13.89
CA PRO A 108 21.21 12.28 12.98
C PRO A 108 20.50 11.35 11.98
N THR A 109 19.24 11.67 11.70
CA THR A 109 18.39 11.00 10.71
C THR A 109 17.83 12.04 9.73
N ASN A 110 17.38 11.60 8.56
CA ASN A 110 16.66 12.45 7.61
C ASN A 110 15.43 13.11 8.26
N VAL A 111 14.75 12.42 9.18
CA VAL A 111 13.59 12.95 9.91
C VAL A 111 14.00 14.03 10.91
N SER A 112 15.08 13.85 11.65
CA SER A 112 15.59 14.87 12.59
C SER A 112 16.15 16.10 11.87
N ASP A 113 16.72 15.92 10.69
CA ASP A 113 17.20 17.04 9.87
C ASP A 113 16.03 17.88 9.32
N GLU A 114 14.92 17.22 8.97
CA GLU A 114 13.71 17.85 8.44
C GLU A 114 12.86 18.52 9.55
N LEU A 115 12.75 17.91 10.73
CA LEU A 115 11.91 18.40 11.84
C LEU A 115 12.64 19.30 12.85
N ARG A 116 13.98 19.21 12.96
CA ARG A 116 14.82 19.97 13.93
C ARG A 116 14.30 19.83 15.38
N GLU A 117 14.42 20.87 16.20
CA GLU A 117 13.89 20.89 17.58
C GLU A 117 12.37 21.12 17.54
N GLY A 118 11.58 20.16 18.05
CA GLY A 118 10.12 20.26 18.13
C GLY A 118 9.32 19.18 17.39
N ALA A 119 9.94 18.06 17.02
CA ALA A 119 9.24 16.94 16.38
C ALA A 119 8.03 16.47 17.19
N THR A 120 6.84 16.53 16.59
CA THR A 120 5.59 15.99 17.15
C THR A 120 5.27 14.63 16.54
N ALA A 121 4.43 13.82 17.21
CA ALA A 121 4.05 12.49 16.72
C ALA A 121 3.43 12.54 15.31
N GLU A 122 2.63 13.56 15.02
CA GLU A 122 2.00 13.80 13.71
C GLU A 122 3.07 14.08 12.65
N SER A 123 4.00 14.98 12.96
CA SER A 123 5.06 15.37 12.01
C SER A 123 5.98 14.20 11.65
N ILE A 124 6.21 13.28 12.60
CA ILE A 124 6.97 12.05 12.35
C ILE A 124 6.17 11.12 11.43
N VAL A 125 4.87 10.91 11.70
CA VAL A 125 4.00 10.09 10.85
C VAL A 125 3.90 10.66 9.44
N GLU A 126 3.89 11.99 9.29
CA GLU A 126 3.84 12.63 7.98
C GLU A 126 5.06 12.33 7.11
N ILE A 127 6.24 12.25 7.71
CA ILE A 127 7.51 12.01 7.01
C ILE A 127 7.75 10.51 6.77
N VAL A 128 7.42 9.67 7.75
CA VAL A 128 7.63 8.22 7.72
C VAL A 128 6.65 7.54 6.77
N VAL A 129 5.37 7.92 6.83
CA VAL A 129 4.34 7.28 6.01
C VAL A 129 4.19 8.04 4.69
N ARG A 130 4.91 7.58 3.67
CA ARG A 130 4.85 8.13 2.30
C ARG A 130 3.98 7.22 1.41
N PRO A 131 2.97 7.77 0.71
CA PRO A 131 2.09 7.01 -0.20
C PRO A 131 2.81 6.55 -1.48
#